data_AF-A0A8B7ACT8-F1
#
_entry.id   AF-A0A8B7ACT8-F1
#
_cell.length_a   1.000
_cell.length_b   1.000
_cell.length_c   1.000
_cell.angle_alpha   90.00
_cell.angle_beta   90.00
_cell.angle_gamma   90.00
#
_symmetry.space_group_name_H-M   'P 1'
#
loop_
_entity.id
_entity.type
_entity.pdbx_description
1 polymer ?
#
loop_
_entity_poly.entity_id
_entity_poly.type
_entity_poly.pdbx_seq_one_letter_code
_entity_poly.pdbx_strand_id
1 'polypeptide(L)'
;MFEAYFPVESGALGPEENFLSLDDILMSHEKLPVRTETAIPRLGTFFPDRSGGAETDNEITQTFIGRFRRIMDSSQNAYNEDTSTLVARLDEMERGLFQTGQKGLNDFQCWEKGQASQIIASNLVQNYKKRRFTDMED
;
A
#
# COMPACT_ATOMS: atom_id res chain seq x y z
N MET A 1 11.55 8.76 -7.25
CA MET A 1 10.49 8.82 -8.28
C MET A 1 9.15 9.30 -7.71
N PHE A 2 9.06 9.57 -6.39
CA PHE A 2 7.80 9.73 -5.66
C PHE A 2 7.24 11.16 -5.57
N GLU A 3 8.03 12.20 -5.83
CA GLU A 3 7.61 13.57 -5.47
C GLU A 3 6.54 14.17 -6.41
N ALA A 4 6.44 13.69 -7.65
CA ALA A 4 5.52 14.22 -8.66
C ALA A 4 4.48 13.20 -9.15
N TYR A 5 4.49 11.98 -8.60
CA TYR A 5 3.51 10.95 -8.92
C TYR A 5 2.57 10.78 -7.72
N PHE A 6 1.30 11.07 -7.93
CA PHE A 6 0.25 10.98 -6.91
C PHE A 6 -0.68 9.83 -7.31
N PRO A 7 -0.51 8.62 -6.75
CA PRO A 7 -1.45 7.53 -6.98
C PRO A 7 -2.81 7.87 -6.37
N VAL A 8 -3.88 7.27 -6.92
CA VAL A 8 -5.22 7.37 -6.33
C VAL A 8 -5.24 6.53 -5.06
N GLU A 9 -5.61 7.15 -3.93
CA GLU A 9 -5.65 6.48 -2.64
C GLU A 9 -6.80 5.47 -2.52
N SER A 10 -6.65 4.49 -1.62
CA SER A 10 -7.68 3.50 -1.31
C SER A 10 -8.89 4.12 -0.60
N GLY A 11 -10.09 3.74 -1.04
CA GLY A 11 -11.37 4.09 -0.42
C GLY A 11 -11.97 2.96 0.43
N ALA A 12 -11.31 1.79 0.47
CA ALA A 12 -11.85 0.54 1.00
C ALA A 12 -12.37 0.56 2.45
N LEU A 13 -11.85 1.48 3.28
CA LEU A 13 -12.31 1.64 4.67
C LEU A 13 -13.59 2.49 4.80
N GLY A 14 -13.97 3.16 3.72
CA GLY A 14 -15.19 3.93 3.61
C GLY A 14 -16.41 3.08 3.23
N PRO A 15 -17.55 3.72 2.95
CA PRO A 15 -18.75 3.01 2.53
C PRO A 15 -18.62 2.38 1.14
N GLU A 16 -17.78 2.95 0.25
CA GLU A 16 -17.50 2.42 -1.08
C GLU A 16 -16.01 2.54 -1.42
N GLU A 17 -15.54 1.63 -2.26
CA GLU A 17 -14.18 1.60 -2.79
C GLU A 17 -13.96 2.65 -3.90
N ASN A 18 -12.71 3.07 -4.09
CA ASN A 18 -12.33 4.00 -5.13
C ASN A 18 -12.12 3.27 -6.46
N PHE A 19 -12.91 3.63 -7.47
CA PHE A 19 -12.90 2.99 -8.79
C PHE A 19 -11.52 3.00 -9.51
N LEU A 20 -10.69 4.02 -9.25
CA LEU A 20 -9.36 4.17 -9.87
C LEU A 20 -8.21 3.75 -8.94
N SER A 21 -8.51 3.32 -7.71
CA SER A 21 -7.50 2.82 -6.77
C SER A 21 -7.05 1.43 -7.20
N LEU A 22 -5.75 1.27 -7.41
CA LEU A 22 -5.19 -0.05 -7.72
C LEU A 22 -5.24 -0.98 -6.51
N ASP A 23 -5.10 -0.44 -5.30
CA ASP A 23 -5.15 -1.22 -4.07
C ASP A 23 -6.55 -1.81 -3.87
N ASP A 24 -7.60 -1.05 -4.18
CA ASP A 24 -9.00 -1.50 -4.05
C ASP A 24 -9.33 -2.57 -5.10
N ILE A 25 -8.83 -2.39 -6.33
CA ILE A 25 -8.98 -3.39 -7.40
C ILE A 25 -8.27 -4.71 -7.03
N LEU A 26 -7.10 -4.64 -6.42
CA LEU A 26 -6.36 -5.84 -5.99
C LEU A 26 -7.00 -6.49 -4.76
N MET A 27 -7.52 -5.68 -3.84
CA MET A 27 -8.25 -6.15 -2.65
C MET A 27 -9.54 -6.87 -3.04
N SER A 28 -10.36 -6.30 -3.93
CA SER A 28 -11.64 -6.88 -4.39
C SER A 28 -11.49 -8.17 -5.19
N HIS A 29 -10.27 -8.49 -5.65
CA HIS A 29 -9.95 -9.77 -6.28
C HIS A 29 -9.83 -10.94 -5.27
N GLU A 30 -9.77 -10.67 -3.96
CA GLU A 30 -9.76 -11.71 -2.94
C GLU A 30 -11.08 -12.51 -2.96
N LYS A 31 -10.97 -13.85 -2.89
CA LYS A 31 -12.11 -14.75 -3.09
C LYS A 31 -12.91 -14.92 -1.81
N LEU A 32 -14.21 -14.62 -1.86
CA LEU A 32 -15.13 -14.89 -0.78
C LEU A 32 -15.91 -16.19 -0.99
N PRO A 33 -16.10 -17.02 0.05
CA PRO A 33 -16.99 -18.17 0.00
C PRO A 33 -18.45 -17.71 -0.02
N VAL A 34 -19.23 -18.14 -1.03
CA VAL A 34 -20.64 -17.75 -1.21
C VAL A 34 -21.48 -18.96 -1.61
N ARG A 35 -22.76 -18.98 -1.17
CA ARG A 35 -23.77 -19.96 -1.59
C ARG A 35 -24.70 -19.38 -2.65
N THR A 36 -24.94 -20.11 -3.73
CA THR A 36 -25.96 -19.74 -4.72
C THR A 36 -27.35 -20.18 -4.24
N GLU A 37 -28.25 -19.22 -4.00
CA GLU A 37 -29.65 -19.52 -3.61
C GLU A 37 -30.53 -20.01 -4.78
N THR A 38 -30.11 -19.75 -6.01
CA THR A 38 -30.85 -20.14 -7.22
C THR A 38 -29.87 -20.69 -8.26
N ALA A 39 -30.33 -21.64 -9.06
CA ALA A 39 -29.52 -22.18 -10.15
C ALA A 39 -29.14 -21.07 -11.14
N ILE A 40 -27.86 -21.01 -11.51
CA ILE A 40 -27.36 -20.09 -12.53
C ILE A 40 -27.17 -20.90 -13.82
N PRO A 41 -28.08 -20.77 -14.81
CA PRO A 41 -28.03 -21.59 -16.02
C PRO A 41 -26.74 -21.35 -16.80
N ARG A 42 -26.19 -22.40 -17.41
CA ARG A 42 -24.95 -22.40 -18.20
C ARG A 42 -23.65 -22.12 -17.41
N LEU A 43 -23.71 -22.16 -16.08
CA LEU A 43 -22.56 -21.89 -15.20
C LEU A 43 -22.26 -23.04 -14.21
N GLY A 44 -22.83 -24.23 -14.44
CA GLY A 44 -22.87 -25.34 -13.47
C GLY A 44 -21.55 -26.02 -13.10
N THR A 45 -20.43 -25.71 -13.75
CA THR A 45 -19.12 -26.34 -13.46
C THR A 45 -18.38 -25.73 -12.27
N PHE A 46 -18.92 -24.69 -11.61
CA PHE A 46 -18.16 -23.83 -10.70
C PHE A 46 -18.60 -23.85 -9.23
N PHE A 47 -19.64 -24.60 -8.85
CA PHE A 47 -20.25 -24.49 -7.50
C PHE A 47 -20.17 -25.80 -6.69
N PRO A 48 -19.13 -26.00 -5.87
CA PRO A 48 -19.15 -26.97 -4.76
C PRO A 48 -19.77 -26.36 -3.50
N ASP A 49 -20.54 -27.18 -2.77
CA ASP A 49 -21.31 -26.80 -1.58
C ASP A 49 -20.43 -26.78 -0.31
N ARG A 50 -20.37 -25.65 0.41
CA ARG A 50 -19.84 -25.56 1.78
C ARG A 50 -20.17 -24.26 2.50
N SER A 51 -20.25 -24.36 3.82
CA SER A 51 -20.72 -23.36 4.78
C SER A 51 -19.69 -22.29 5.17
N GLY A 52 -20.14 -21.06 5.44
CA GLY A 52 -19.36 -19.99 6.05
C GLY A 52 -20.18 -19.23 7.10
N GLY A 53 -19.52 -18.81 8.19
CA GLY A 53 -20.07 -18.00 9.27
C GLY A 53 -19.76 -16.51 9.09
N ALA A 54 -20.43 -15.67 9.88
CA ALA A 54 -20.26 -14.22 9.88
C ALA A 54 -19.20 -13.79 10.92
N GLU A 55 -18.29 -12.90 10.51
CA GLU A 55 -17.36 -12.22 11.42
C GLU A 55 -17.82 -10.80 11.74
N THR A 56 -17.36 -10.27 12.88
CA THR A 56 -17.90 -9.07 13.53
C THR A 56 -16.99 -7.86 13.32
N ASP A 57 -17.58 -6.73 12.91
CA ASP A 57 -16.87 -5.46 12.60
C ASP A 57 -16.05 -4.88 13.77
N ASN A 58 -16.34 -5.30 15.00
CA ASN A 58 -15.65 -4.82 16.20
C ASN A 58 -14.22 -5.39 16.31
N GLU A 59 -13.95 -6.57 15.74
CA GLU A 59 -12.65 -7.25 15.86
C GLU A 59 -11.54 -6.53 15.07
N ILE A 60 -11.87 -5.96 13.90
CA ILE A 60 -10.92 -5.24 13.04
C ILE A 60 -10.42 -3.98 13.74
N THR A 61 -11.35 -3.18 14.30
CA THR A 61 -11.01 -1.93 14.99
C THR A 61 -10.12 -2.19 16.21
N GLN A 62 -10.44 -3.19 17.03
CA GLN A 62 -9.64 -3.54 18.20
C GLN A 62 -8.25 -4.06 17.82
N THR A 63 -8.16 -4.82 16.73
CA THR A 63 -6.88 -5.32 16.21
C THR A 63 -5.96 -4.18 15.78
N PHE A 64 -6.49 -3.20 15.06
CA PHE A 64 -5.70 -2.02 14.66
C PHE A 64 -5.22 -1.22 15.87
N ILE A 65 -6.12 -0.91 16.82
CA ILE A 65 -5.77 -0.17 18.04
C ILE A 65 -4.63 -0.88 18.81
N GLY A 66 -4.71 -2.21 18.94
CA GLY A 66 -3.67 -2.99 19.62
C GLY A 66 -2.30 -2.96 18.91
N ARG A 67 -2.27 -2.85 17.58
CA ARG A 67 -1.04 -2.85 16.77
C ARG A 67 -0.47 -1.44 16.57
N PHE A 68 -1.29 -0.40 16.68
CA PHE A 68 -0.93 0.99 16.36
C PHE A 68 0.33 1.47 17.08
N ARG A 69 0.43 1.26 18.40
CA ARG A 69 1.58 1.73 19.19
C ARG A 69 2.89 1.09 18.73
N ARG A 70 2.85 -0.21 18.44
CA ARG A 70 4.03 -0.96 17.96
C ARG A 70 4.49 -0.42 16.61
N ILE A 71 3.56 -0.15 15.70
CA ILE A 71 3.87 0.38 14.36
C ILE A 71 4.48 1.78 14.49
N MET A 72 3.85 2.66 15.27
CA MET A 72 4.37 4.00 15.53
C MET A 72 5.79 3.95 16.08
N ASP A 73 6.00 3.25 17.19
CA ASP A 73 7.30 3.17 17.85
C ASP A 73 8.37 2.57 16.94
N SER A 74 8.04 1.52 16.19
CA SER A 74 9.00 0.90 15.28
C SER A 74 9.31 1.80 14.08
N SER A 75 8.33 2.55 13.57
CA SER A 75 8.51 3.43 12.41
C SER A 75 9.28 4.72 12.72
N GLN A 76 9.31 5.15 13.98
CA GLN A 76 9.95 6.42 14.39
C GLN A 76 11.25 6.22 15.16
N ASN A 77 11.58 4.98 15.55
CA ASN A 77 12.82 4.69 16.28
C ASN A 77 13.80 3.79 15.50
N ALA A 78 13.43 3.27 14.33
CA ALA A 78 14.29 2.39 13.52
C ALA A 78 15.09 3.18 12.46
N TYR A 79 16.11 3.92 12.89
CA TYR A 79 16.98 4.68 11.98
C TYR A 79 18.12 3.81 11.43
N ASN A 80 18.16 3.62 10.11
CA ASN A 80 19.11 2.74 9.40
C ASN A 80 19.11 1.27 9.86
N GLU A 81 18.03 0.80 10.48
CA GLU A 81 17.86 -0.60 10.85
C GLU A 81 17.17 -1.40 9.74
N ASP A 82 17.39 -2.72 9.71
CA ASP A 82 16.67 -3.61 8.81
C ASP A 82 15.22 -3.82 9.29
N THR A 83 14.29 -3.17 8.61
CA THR A 83 12.85 -3.22 8.93
C THR A 83 12.11 -4.30 8.14
N SER A 84 12.79 -5.05 7.26
CA SER A 84 12.17 -6.01 6.33
C SER A 84 11.31 -7.07 7.04
N THR A 85 11.82 -7.64 8.14
CA THR A 85 11.15 -8.69 8.91
C THR A 85 9.88 -8.19 9.60
N LEU A 86 9.88 -6.94 10.06
CA LEU A 86 8.73 -6.30 10.67
C LEU A 86 7.68 -5.95 9.62
N VAL A 87 8.11 -5.27 8.56
CA VAL A 87 7.25 -4.80 7.47
C VAL A 87 6.56 -5.97 6.76
N ALA A 88 7.22 -7.13 6.66
CA ALA A 88 6.63 -8.35 6.09
C ALA A 88 5.35 -8.82 6.79
N ARG A 89 5.11 -8.44 8.05
CA ARG A 89 3.92 -8.83 8.84
C ARG A 89 2.81 -7.78 8.86
N LEU A 90 3.05 -6.63 8.24
CA LEU A 90 2.10 -5.54 8.15
C LEU A 90 1.19 -5.73 6.94
N ASP A 91 -0.07 -5.32 7.07
CA ASP A 91 -0.99 -5.19 5.94
C ASP A 91 -0.64 -3.95 5.08
N GLU A 92 -1.33 -3.73 3.97
CA GLU A 92 -0.98 -2.65 3.04
C GLU A 92 -1.18 -1.25 3.65
N MET A 93 -2.26 -1.07 4.42
CA MET A 93 -2.55 0.18 5.14
C MET A 93 -1.47 0.47 6.20
N GLU A 94 -1.12 -0.51 7.03
CA GLU A 94 -0.09 -0.42 8.06
C GLU A 94 1.29 -0.19 7.44
N ARG A 95 1.59 -0.77 6.27
CA ARG A 95 2.81 -0.48 5.51
C ARG A 95 2.86 0.97 5.08
N GLY A 96 1.75 1.52 4.55
CA GLY A 96 1.65 2.94 4.21
C GLY A 96 1.90 3.86 5.41
N LEU A 97 1.29 3.53 6.56
CA LEU A 97 1.51 4.26 7.80
C LEU A 97 2.97 4.18 8.29
N PHE A 98 3.55 2.97 8.26
CA PHE A 98 4.94 2.74 8.64
C PHE A 98 5.92 3.50 7.74
N GLN A 99 5.70 3.50 6.42
CA GLN A 99 6.51 4.26 5.46
C GLN A 99 6.42 5.76 5.72
N THR A 100 5.24 6.26 6.08
CA THR A 100 5.05 7.68 6.44
C THR A 100 5.85 8.05 7.70
N GLY A 101 5.82 7.20 8.72
CA GLY A 101 6.64 7.36 9.93
C GLY A 101 8.13 7.38 9.63
N GLN A 102 8.62 6.41 8.84
CA GLN A 102 10.01 6.33 8.43
C GLN A 102 10.44 7.51 7.56
N LYS A 103 9.57 8.00 6.67
CA LYS A 103 9.84 9.21 5.87
C LYS A 103 10.04 10.42 6.79
N GLY A 104 9.14 10.64 7.75
CA GLY A 104 9.26 11.73 8.72
C GLY A 104 10.55 11.66 9.54
N LEU A 105 10.93 10.46 10.03
CA LEU A 105 12.18 10.25 10.76
C LEU A 105 13.40 10.58 9.89
N ASN A 106 13.45 10.06 8.66
CA ASN A 106 14.56 10.28 7.74
C ASN A 106 14.69 11.74 7.32
N ASP A 107 13.58 12.41 7.03
CA ASP A 107 13.55 13.83 6.66
C ASP A 107 14.07 14.71 7.82
N PHE A 108 13.63 14.42 9.05
CA PHE A 108 14.11 15.13 10.24
C PHE A 108 15.61 14.91 10.47
N GLN A 109 16.09 13.68 10.34
CA GLN A 109 17.51 13.35 10.50
C GLN A 109 18.39 14.00 9.42
N CYS A 110 17.94 14.05 8.17
CA CYS A 110 18.63 14.76 7.09
C CYS A 110 18.66 16.27 7.35
N TRP A 111 17.59 16.84 7.90
CA TRP A 111 17.53 18.25 8.30
C TRP A 111 18.49 18.56 9.46
N GLU A 112 18.48 17.74 10.52
CA GLU A 112 19.35 17.90 11.70
C GLU A 112 20.84 17.89 11.30
N LYS A 113 21.20 17.06 10.32
CA LYS A 113 22.56 16.97 9.77
C LYS A 113 22.90 18.07 8.75
N GLY A 114 21.98 18.98 8.47
CA GLY A 114 22.14 20.05 7.48
C GLY A 114 22.13 19.59 6.01
N GLN A 115 21.86 18.31 5.74
CA GLN A 115 21.86 17.74 4.39
C GLN A 115 20.68 18.24 3.54
N ALA A 116 19.58 18.64 4.20
CA ALA A 116 18.41 19.22 3.54
C ALA A 116 18.65 20.61 2.91
N SER A 117 19.79 21.25 3.19
CA SER A 117 20.17 22.54 2.59
C SER A 117 20.65 22.43 1.14
N GLN A 118 21.06 21.22 0.71
CA GLN A 118 21.56 20.97 -0.63
C GLN A 118 20.40 20.71 -1.59
N ILE A 119 20.27 21.53 -2.64
CA ILE A 119 19.31 21.28 -3.72
C ILE A 119 19.84 20.14 -4.59
N ILE A 120 19.13 19.02 -4.60
CA ILE A 120 19.46 17.83 -5.38
C ILE A 120 18.46 17.72 -6.54
N ALA A 121 18.93 17.23 -7.70
CA ALA A 121 18.05 16.92 -8.81
C ALA A 121 17.02 15.85 -8.40
N SER A 122 15.74 16.08 -8.69
CA SER A 122 14.70 15.11 -8.36
C SER A 122 15.01 13.75 -8.98
N ASN A 123 14.71 12.68 -8.24
CA ASN A 123 14.85 11.30 -8.74
C ASN A 123 14.13 11.07 -10.09
N LEU A 124 13.08 11.85 -10.40
CA LEU A 124 12.39 11.79 -11.70
C LEU A 124 13.33 12.15 -12.86
N VAL A 125 14.08 13.26 -12.74
CA VAL A 125 14.98 13.71 -13.79
C VAL A 125 16.24 12.83 -13.88
N GLN A 126 16.69 12.27 -12.74
CA GLN A 126 17.82 11.33 -12.70
C GLN A 126 17.49 10.01 -13.42
N ASN A 127 16.26 9.51 -13.28
CA ASN A 127 15.83 8.25 -13.87
C ASN A 127 15.32 8.39 -15.31
N TYR A 128 15.06 9.61 -15.80
CA TYR A 128 14.59 9.83 -17.16
C TYR A 128 15.73 9.71 -18.17
N LYS A 129 15.96 8.50 -18.70
CA LYS A 129 16.86 8.29 -19.85
C LYS A 129 16.19 8.88 -21.10
N LYS A 130 16.53 10.11 -21.49
CA LYS A 130 16.11 10.65 -22.79
C LYS A 130 16.63 9.71 -23.88
N ARG A 131 15.73 9.15 -24.70
CA ARG A 131 16.11 8.42 -25.92
C ARG A 131 16.82 9.43 -26.83
N ARG A 132 18.09 9.19 -27.16
CA ARG A 132 18.77 9.98 -28.20
C ARG A 132 18.04 9.71 -29.51
N PHE A 133 17.62 10.76 -30.21
CA PHE A 133 17.26 10.64 -31.61
C PHE A 133 18.53 10.16 -32.31
N THR A 134 18.51 8.96 -32.90
CA THR A 134 19.56 8.57 -33.84
C THR A 134 19.38 9.48 -35.04
N ASP A 135 20.40 10.29 -35.35
CA ASP A 135 20.43 11.08 -36.58
C ASP A 135 20.10 10.13 -37.74
N MET A 136 19.02 10.42 -38.46
CA MET A 136 18.74 9.72 -39.71
C MET A 136 19.84 10.17 -40.68
N GLU A 137 20.77 9.27 -40.99
CA GLU A 137 21.71 9.51 -42.09
C GLU A 137 20.91 9.61 -43.40
N ASP A 138 21.18 10.68 -44.16
CA ASP A 138 20.58 11.00 -45.48
C ASP A 138 20.94 9.96 -46.56
#